data_AF-A0A533XDH0-F1
#
_entry.id   AF-A0A533XDH0-F1
#
_cell.length_a   1.000
_cell.length_b   1.000
_cell.length_c   1.000
_cell.angle_alpha   90.00
_cell.angle_beta   90.00
_cell.angle_gamma   90.00
#
_symmetry.space_group_name_H-M   'P 1'
#
loop_
_entity.id
_entity.type
_entity.pdbx_description
1 polymer ?
#
loop_
_entity_poly.entity_id
_entity_poly.type
_entity_poly.pdbx_seq_one_letter_code
_entity_poly.pdbx_strand_id
1 'polypeptide(L)'
;DGLSIAWAVAEYIQDRRHLGARTLFATHYHEMTQLAGLREGVKNYSVSVRERDGEVLFLRKIVEGGADRSYGIHVARLAGLPPPVLTRAREVLAQLERPATGVLPDQALENEPPPSDHTLPQPHPIIEEVRQMDLFSMTPLEALNRLAELQRRLEDEKP
;
A
#
# COMPACT_ATOMS: atom_id res chain seq x y z
N ASP A 1 4.28 -9.11 -13.99
CA ASP A 1 5.09 -10.17 -14.60
C ASP A 1 6.42 -10.38 -13.88
N GLY A 2 7.26 -9.35 -13.71
CA GLY A 2 8.57 -9.46 -13.06
C GLY A 2 8.51 -9.96 -11.61
N LEU A 3 7.60 -9.41 -10.80
CA LEU A 3 7.31 -9.91 -9.45
C LEU A 3 6.91 -11.39 -9.46
N SER A 4 6.02 -11.79 -10.37
CA SER A 4 5.52 -13.16 -10.46
C SER A 4 6.64 -14.16 -10.79
N ILE A 5 7.55 -13.80 -11.69
CA ILE A 5 8.72 -14.62 -12.01
C ILE A 5 9.68 -14.68 -10.81
N ALA A 6 9.98 -13.54 -10.18
CA ALA A 6 10.85 -13.49 -9.00
C ALA A 6 10.32 -14.37 -7.87
N TRP A 7 9.01 -14.37 -7.67
CA TRP A 7 8.31 -15.21 -6.70
C TRP A 7 8.49 -16.70 -7.00
N ALA A 8 8.13 -17.12 -8.22
CA ALA A 8 8.24 -18.52 -8.63
C ALA A 8 9.68 -19.03 -8.56
N VAL A 9 10.66 -18.20 -8.92
CA VAL A 9 12.09 -18.53 -8.80
C VAL A 9 12.49 -18.70 -7.33
N ALA A 10 12.07 -17.79 -6.45
CA ALA A 10 12.39 -17.90 -5.02
C ALA A 10 11.79 -19.17 -4.40
N GLU A 11 10.56 -19.54 -4.76
CA GLU A 11 9.93 -20.80 -4.34
C GLU A 11 10.68 -22.02 -4.84
N TYR A 12 11.03 -22.05 -6.13
CA TYR A 12 11.78 -23.16 -6.73
C TYR A 12 13.15 -23.37 -6.07
N ILE A 13 13.86 -22.28 -5.78
CA ILE A 13 15.17 -22.32 -5.15
C ILE A 13 15.08 -22.82 -3.69
N GLN A 14 14.07 -22.35 -2.95
CA GLN A 14 13.87 -22.70 -1.54
C GLN A 14 13.46 -24.16 -1.34
N ASP A 15 12.69 -24.73 -2.27
CA ASP A 15 12.22 -26.11 -2.15
C ASP A 15 13.38 -27.11 -2.23
N ARG A 16 13.60 -27.82 -1.12
CA ARG A 16 14.64 -28.85 -0.98
C ARG A 16 14.44 -30.06 -1.89
N ARG A 17 13.22 -30.30 -2.37
CA ARG A 17 12.93 -31.38 -3.33
C ARG A 17 13.39 -31.04 -4.74
N HIS A 18 13.52 -29.75 -5.04
CA HIS A 18 13.93 -29.24 -6.34
C HIS A 18 15.40 -28.81 -6.32
N LEU A 19 15.73 -27.72 -5.64
CA LEU A 19 17.08 -27.17 -5.60
C LEU A 19 17.63 -27.08 -4.17
N GLY A 20 16.88 -26.49 -3.24
CA GLY A 20 17.27 -26.38 -1.83
C GLY A 20 18.57 -25.61 -1.57
N ALA A 21 18.94 -24.66 -2.44
CA ALA A 21 20.21 -23.95 -2.34
C ALA A 21 20.15 -22.80 -1.32
N ARG A 22 21.27 -22.60 -0.61
CA ARG A 22 21.46 -21.38 0.19
C ARG A 22 21.50 -20.17 -0.73
N THR A 23 20.62 -19.22 -0.50
CA THR A 23 20.39 -18.11 -1.44
C THR A 23 20.25 -16.79 -0.70
N LEU A 24 20.90 -15.76 -1.24
CA LEU A 24 20.63 -14.37 -0.90
C LEU A 24 19.86 -13.75 -2.06
N PHE A 25 18.62 -13.34 -1.80
CA PHE A 25 17.75 -12.76 -2.82
C PHE A 25 17.57 -11.27 -2.54
N ALA A 26 18.34 -10.42 -3.23
CA ALA A 26 18.19 -8.97 -3.15
C ALA A 26 17.10 -8.50 -4.11
N THR A 27 16.09 -7.78 -3.60
CA THR A 27 14.94 -7.32 -4.39
C THR A 27 14.49 -5.93 -3.97
N HIS A 28 13.79 -5.25 -4.89
CA HIS A 28 13.08 -4.00 -4.62
C HIS A 28 11.56 -4.21 -4.52
N TYR A 29 11.07 -5.42 -4.75
CA TYR A 29 9.66 -5.76 -4.59
C TYR A 29 9.33 -5.97 -3.11
N HIS A 30 8.47 -5.11 -2.55
CA HIS A 30 8.07 -5.21 -1.15
C HIS A 30 7.18 -6.45 -0.91
N GLU A 31 6.36 -6.82 -1.90
CA GLU A 31 5.46 -7.95 -1.89
C GLU A 31 6.19 -9.26 -1.60
N MET A 32 7.45 -9.41 -2.06
CA MET A 32 8.29 -10.59 -1.80
C MET A 32 8.53 -10.85 -0.30
N THR A 33 8.39 -9.84 0.57
CA THR A 33 8.54 -10.02 2.02
C THR A 33 7.52 -10.99 2.59
N GLN A 34 6.35 -11.13 1.96
CA GLN A 34 5.31 -12.06 2.38
C GLN A 34 5.75 -13.53 2.30
N LEU A 35 6.74 -13.85 1.45
CA LEU A 35 7.23 -15.22 1.26
C LEU A 35 7.80 -15.82 2.55
N ALA A 36 8.35 -15.00 3.46
CA ALA A 36 8.84 -15.45 4.76
C ALA A 36 7.73 -16.01 5.67
N GLY A 37 6.48 -15.56 5.49
CA GLY A 37 5.32 -16.11 6.21
C GLY A 37 4.72 -17.35 5.56
N LEU A 38 5.03 -17.61 4.29
CA LEU A 38 4.43 -18.68 3.49
C LEU A 38 5.33 -19.91 3.35
N ARG A 39 6.65 -19.75 3.46
CA ARG A 39 7.65 -20.80 3.20
C ARG A 39 8.63 -20.93 4.36
N GLU A 40 8.77 -22.15 4.87
CA GLU A 40 9.72 -22.45 5.94
C GLU A 40 11.17 -22.21 5.48
N GLY A 41 11.97 -21.59 6.33
CA GLY A 41 13.39 -21.32 6.06
C GLY A 41 13.64 -20.07 5.20
N VAL A 42 12.60 -19.33 4.80
CA VAL A 42 12.74 -17.98 4.23
C VAL A 42 12.74 -16.95 5.35
N LYS A 43 13.67 -16.01 5.30
CA LYS A 43 13.79 -14.91 6.27
C LYS A 43 14.01 -13.60 5.54
N ASN A 44 13.33 -12.56 6.01
CA ASN A 44 13.52 -11.21 5.50
C ASN A 44 14.66 -10.51 6.21
N TYR A 45 15.47 -9.81 5.42
CA TYR A 45 16.50 -8.92 5.92
C TYR A 45 16.45 -7.61 5.13
N SER A 46 16.67 -6.51 5.82
CA SER A 46 16.72 -5.17 5.24
C SER A 46 17.98 -4.43 5.67
N VAL A 47 18.35 -3.41 4.90
CA VAL A 47 19.45 -2.50 5.28
C VAL A 47 18.89 -1.49 6.28
N SER A 48 19.51 -1.39 7.45
CA SER A 48 19.12 -0.46 8.49
C SER A 48 19.31 0.99 8.07
N VAL A 49 18.26 1.78 8.31
CA VAL A 49 18.16 3.19 7.99
C VAL A 49 17.84 3.96 9.28
N ARG A 50 18.45 5.15 9.45
CA ARG A 50 18.07 6.11 10.50
C ARG A 50 17.62 7.41 9.88
N GLU A 51 16.49 7.92 10.34
CA GLU A 51 15.97 9.24 10.01
C GLU A 51 16.38 10.23 11.11
N ARG A 52 16.97 11.36 10.73
CA ARG A 52 17.27 12.47 11.66
C ARG A 52 17.14 13.78 10.91
N ASP A 53 16.36 14.72 11.43
CA ASP A 53 16.23 16.08 10.90
C ASP A 53 15.85 16.14 9.40
N GLY A 54 15.05 15.17 8.92
CA GLY A 54 14.68 15.05 7.50
C GLY A 54 15.79 14.46 6.61
N GLU A 55 16.89 14.01 7.19
CA GLU A 55 17.98 13.28 6.54
C GLU A 55 17.89 11.77 6.81
N VAL A 56 18.27 10.99 5.80
CA VAL A 56 18.23 9.53 5.83
C VAL A 56 19.66 9.03 5.81
N LEU A 57 20.06 8.36 6.89
CA LEU A 57 21.39 7.79 7.07
C LEU A 57 21.32 6.28 6.87
N PHE A 58 21.98 5.78 5.82
CA PHE A 58 22.12 4.35 5.55
C PHE A 58 23.25 3.78 6.41
N LEU A 59 22.90 2.96 7.41
CA LEU A 59 23.87 2.44 8.38
C LEU A 59 24.73 1.28 7.84
N ARG A 60 24.50 0.84 6.60
CA ARG A 60 25.15 -0.33 5.97
C ARG A 60 25.10 -1.60 6.83
N LYS A 61 24.13 -1.68 7.74
CA LYS A 61 23.93 -2.79 8.66
C LYS A 61 22.72 -3.59 8.19
N ILE A 62 22.88 -4.89 7.99
CA ILE A 62 21.76 -5.79 7.71
C ILE A 62 21.05 -6.13 9.01
N VAL A 63 19.73 -5.98 9.03
CA VAL A 63 18.85 -6.30 10.17
C VAL A 63 17.74 -7.23 9.71
N GLU A 64 17.25 -8.09 10.61
CA GLU A 64 16.13 -8.98 10.33
C GLU A 64 14.83 -8.18 10.24
N GLY A 65 13.99 -8.51 9.26
CA GLY A 65 12.73 -7.81 8.96
C GLY A 65 12.62 -7.35 7.50
N GLY A 66 11.39 -6.99 7.11
CA GLY A 66 11.12 -6.30 5.84
C GLY A 66 11.57 -4.83 5.90
N ALA A 67 11.52 -4.14 4.76
CA ALA A 67 11.64 -2.69 4.74
C ALA A 67 10.24 -2.07 4.81
N ASP A 68 10.02 -1.18 5.78
CA ASP A 68 8.70 -0.57 6.03
C ASP A 68 8.37 0.59 5.07
N ARG A 69 9.38 1.11 4.35
CA ARG A 69 9.24 2.29 3.48
C ARG A 69 10.20 2.26 2.29
N SER A 70 9.81 2.93 1.22
CA SER A 70 10.65 3.19 0.04
C SER A 70 11.44 4.48 0.21
N TYR A 71 12.77 4.41 0.12
CA TYR A 71 13.67 5.57 0.30
C TYR A 71 14.14 6.21 -1.01
N GLY A 72 13.47 5.93 -2.14
CA GLY A 72 13.92 6.34 -3.47
C GLY A 72 14.17 7.85 -3.63
N ILE A 73 13.25 8.70 -3.17
CA ILE A 73 13.40 10.16 -3.23
C ILE A 73 14.57 10.64 -2.34
N HIS A 74 14.82 9.96 -1.22
CA HIS A 74 15.94 10.28 -0.33
C HIS A 74 17.29 9.91 -0.96
N VAL A 75 17.37 8.75 -1.61
CA VAL A 75 18.54 8.34 -2.39
C VAL A 75 18.79 9.30 -3.55
N ALA A 76 17.74 9.74 -4.25
CA ALA A 76 17.83 10.74 -5.31
C ALA A 76 18.43 12.07 -4.81
N ARG A 77 18.02 12.54 -3.63
CA ARG A 77 18.61 13.73 -3.01
C ARG A 77 20.10 13.56 -2.74
N LEU A 78 20.51 12.41 -2.20
CA LEU A 78 21.93 12.09 -1.96
C LEU A 78 22.74 12.01 -3.26
N ALA A 79 22.11 11.58 -4.36
CA ALA A 79 22.71 11.56 -5.69
C ALA A 79 22.84 12.96 -6.33
N GLY A 80 22.37 14.02 -5.67
CA GLY A 80 22.49 15.39 -6.15
C GLY A 80 21.45 15.80 -7.19
N LEU A 81 20.30 15.12 -7.24
CA LEU A 81 19.21 15.52 -8.14
C LEU A 81 18.67 16.93 -7.80
N PRO A 82 18.33 17.75 -8.81
CA PRO A 82 17.90 19.14 -8.58
C PRO A 82 16.66 19.25 -7.67
N PRO A 83 16.56 20.27 -6.80
CA PRO A 83 15.41 20.45 -5.92
C PRO A 83 14.05 20.44 -6.63
N PRO A 84 13.85 21.05 -7.81
CA PRO A 84 12.58 20.98 -8.52
C PRO A 84 12.15 19.56 -8.89
N VAL A 85 13.11 18.67 -9.21
CA VAL A 85 12.84 17.26 -9.53
C VAL A 85 12.39 16.51 -8.29
N LEU A 86 13.07 16.74 -7.15
CA LEU A 86 12.72 16.12 -5.87
C LEU A 86 11.34 16.55 -5.38
N THR A 87 10.99 17.84 -5.54
CA THR A 87 9.66 18.36 -5.22
C THR A 87 8.60 17.68 -6.08
N ARG A 88 8.79 17.64 -7.41
CA ARG A 88 7.85 16.98 -8.31
C ARG A 88 7.68 15.49 -7.99
N ALA A 89 8.77 14.79 -7.68
CA ALA A 89 8.72 13.38 -7.31
C ALA A 89 7.87 13.12 -6.06
N ARG A 90 7.91 14.02 -5.06
CA ARG A 90 7.05 13.92 -3.87
C ARG A 90 5.58 14.14 -4.19
N GLU A 91 5.26 15.10 -5.05
CA GLU A 91 3.88 15.33 -5.50
C GLU A 91 3.32 14.12 -6.24
N VAL A 92 4.10 13.52 -7.13
CA VAL A 92 3.71 12.31 -7.86
C VAL A 92 3.52 11.13 -6.91
N LEU A 93 4.44 10.92 -5.95
CA LEU A 93 4.28 9.88 -4.94
C LEU A 93 2.98 10.05 -4.14
N ALA A 94 2.69 11.27 -3.70
CA ALA A 94 1.45 11.58 -2.97
C ALA A 94 0.18 11.39 -3.81
N GLN A 95 0.28 11.39 -5.15
CA GLN A 95 -0.83 11.04 -6.04
C GLN A 95 -0.99 9.53 -6.19
N LEU A 96 0.12 8.78 -6.29
CA LEU A 96 0.14 7.34 -6.47
C LEU A 96 -0.22 6.57 -5.18
N GLU A 97 0.11 7.13 -4.01
CA GLU A 97 -0.24 6.54 -2.70
C GLU A 97 -1.70 6.78 -2.31
N ARG A 98 -2.43 7.64 -3.03
CA ARG A 98 -3.87 7.77 -2.80
C ARG A 98 -4.53 6.47 -3.29
N PRO A 99 -5.25 5.74 -2.43
CA PRO A 99 -5.98 4.57 -2.86
C PRO A 99 -6.93 5.00 -3.98
N ALA A 100 -6.86 4.30 -5.12
CA ALA A 100 -7.74 4.55 -6.24
C ALA A 100 -9.18 4.25 -5.82
N THR A 101 -9.90 5.28 -5.35
CA THR A 101 -11.36 5.30 -5.40
C THR A 101 -11.77 5.45 -6.86
N GLY A 102 -11.80 4.34 -7.60
CA GLY A 102 -12.27 4.34 -8.98
C GLY A 102 -11.85 3.13 -9.82
N VAL A 103 -12.66 2.07 -9.73
CA VAL A 103 -13.01 1.09 -10.79
C VAL A 103 -11.88 0.33 -11.50
N LEU A 104 -11.76 -0.96 -11.19
CA LEU A 104 -11.82 -2.04 -12.19
C LEU A 104 -12.65 -3.21 -11.63
N PRO A 105 -13.45 -3.92 -12.46
CA PRO A 105 -14.36 -4.96 -12.02
C PRO A 105 -13.69 -6.34 -11.92
N ASP A 106 -13.97 -6.98 -10.80
CA ASP A 106 -14.36 -8.39 -10.64
C ASP A 106 -13.58 -9.48 -11.39
N GLN A 107 -12.73 -10.21 -10.67
CA GLN A 107 -12.77 -11.69 -10.67
C GLN A 107 -12.43 -12.23 -9.28
N ALA A 108 -13.51 -12.58 -8.57
CA ALA A 108 -13.66 -13.67 -7.60
C ALA A 108 -12.40 -14.45 -7.16
N LEU A 109 -12.06 -14.33 -5.88
CA LEU A 109 -11.59 -15.45 -5.05
C LEU A 109 -12.22 -15.31 -3.66
N GLU A 110 -13.40 -15.91 -3.49
CA GLU A 110 -13.92 -16.30 -2.17
C GLU A 110 -13.11 -17.48 -1.65
N ASN A 111 -12.62 -17.39 -0.41
CA ASN A 111 -12.64 -18.42 0.65
C ASN A 111 -11.80 -17.95 1.88
N GLU A 112 -12.48 -17.30 2.84
CA GLU A 112 -12.36 -17.24 4.33
C GLU A 112 -11.03 -17.49 5.12
N PRO A 113 -10.93 -17.10 6.42
CA PRO A 113 -10.84 -15.73 6.97
C PRO A 113 -9.60 -15.55 7.90
N PRO A 114 -9.11 -14.32 8.20
CA PRO A 114 -8.19 -14.10 9.32
C PRO A 114 -8.96 -13.77 10.63
N PRO A 115 -8.37 -14.03 11.80
CA PRO A 115 -9.05 -13.91 13.09
C PRO A 115 -9.27 -12.44 13.49
N SER A 116 -10.41 -12.25 14.15
CA SER A 116 -10.92 -11.04 14.79
C SER A 116 -9.91 -10.35 15.71
N ASP A 117 -9.71 -9.03 15.53
CA ASP A 117 -10.04 -8.02 16.56
C ASP A 117 -9.83 -6.57 16.04
N HIS A 118 -10.75 -6.07 15.20
CA HIS A 118 -10.98 -4.63 15.06
C HIS A 118 -12.47 -4.46 14.78
N THR A 119 -13.22 -3.96 15.75
CA THR A 119 -14.54 -3.36 15.50
C THR A 119 -14.33 -2.17 14.57
N LEU A 120 -14.32 -2.45 13.26
CA LEU A 120 -14.48 -1.42 12.24
C LEU A 120 -15.80 -0.70 12.56
N PRO A 121 -15.80 0.64 12.68
CA PRO A 121 -17.05 1.36 12.88
C PRO A 121 -17.98 0.96 11.73
N GLN A 122 -19.21 0.54 12.08
CA GLN A 122 -20.18 0.19 11.06
C GLN A 122 -20.32 1.37 10.10
N PRO A 123 -20.22 1.13 8.79
CA PRO A 123 -20.29 2.21 7.82
C PRO A 123 -21.59 3.00 8.04
N HIS A 124 -21.46 4.31 8.19
CA HIS A 124 -22.60 5.19 8.43
C HIS A 124 -23.64 4.98 7.32
N PRO A 125 -24.95 4.90 7.62
CA PRO A 125 -26.00 4.62 6.62
C PRO A 125 -26.01 5.60 5.43
N ILE A 126 -25.41 6.79 5.62
CA ILE A 126 -25.23 7.82 4.58
C ILE A 126 -24.24 7.39 3.48
N ILE A 127 -23.27 6.52 3.79
CA ILE A 127 -22.27 6.04 2.81
C ILE A 127 -22.96 5.26 1.69
N GLU A 128 -23.95 4.44 2.03
CA GLU A 128 -24.70 3.65 1.04
C GLU A 128 -25.62 4.55 0.20
N GLU A 129 -26.20 5.58 0.81
CA GLU A 129 -27.04 6.55 0.12
C GLU A 129 -26.23 7.36 -0.91
N VAL A 130 -25.02 7.83 -0.55
CA VAL A 130 -24.12 8.54 -1.48
C VAL A 130 -23.68 7.63 -2.63
N ARG A 131 -23.45 6.34 -2.39
CA ARG A 131 -23.11 5.37 -3.45
C ARG A 131 -24.23 5.18 -4.47
N GLN A 132 -25.48 5.32 -4.03
CA GLN A 132 -26.66 5.16 -4.87
C GLN A 132 -27.08 6.46 -5.58
N MET A 133 -26.42 7.59 -5.29
CA MET A 133 -26.71 8.86 -5.98
C MET A 133 -26.16 8.85 -7.40
N ASP A 134 -27.05 9.00 -8.38
CA ASP A 134 -26.67 9.22 -9.77
C ASP A 134 -26.48 10.71 -10.06
N LEU A 135 -25.23 11.16 -10.01
CA LEU A 135 -24.86 12.56 -10.24
C LEU A 135 -25.11 13.03 -11.69
N PHE A 136 -25.27 12.10 -12.64
CA PHE A 136 -25.43 12.44 -14.05
C PHE A 136 -26.90 12.65 -14.46
N SER A 137 -27.84 12.22 -13.64
CA SER A 137 -29.28 12.42 -13.86
C SER A 137 -29.90 13.53 -13.01
N MET A 138 -29.12 14.16 -12.13
CA MET A 138 -29.59 15.26 -11.28
C MET A 138 -29.16 16.63 -11.80
N THR A 139 -30.01 17.63 -11.56
CA THR A 139 -29.65 19.03 -11.82
C THR A 139 -28.68 19.54 -10.75
N PRO A 140 -27.84 20.56 -11.05
CA PRO A 140 -26.92 21.13 -10.07
C PRO A 140 -27.62 21.61 -8.78
N LEU A 141 -28.87 22.08 -8.89
CA LEU A 141 -29.66 22.51 -7.74
C LEU A 141 -30.12 21.33 -6.87
N GLU A 142 -30.54 20.22 -7.48
CA GLU A 142 -30.90 19.00 -6.76
C GLU A 142 -29.71 18.38 -6.04
N ALA A 143 -28.54 18.39 -6.68
CA ALA A 143 -27.29 17.94 -6.07
C ALA A 143 -26.95 18.77 -4.82
N LEU A 144 -27.03 20.11 -4.91
CA LEU A 144 -26.79 21.01 -3.78
C LEU A 144 -27.80 20.80 -2.65
N ASN A 145 -29.10 20.62 -2.98
CA ASN A 145 -30.13 20.35 -1.98
C ASN A 145 -29.89 19.02 -1.26
N ARG A 146 -29.48 17.97 -1.98
CA ARG A 146 -29.15 16.67 -1.38
C ARG A 146 -27.90 16.73 -0.50
N LEU A 147 -26.87 17.46 -0.91
CA LEU A 147 -25.69 17.68 -0.07
C LEU A 147 -26.03 18.42 1.23
N ALA A 148 -26.91 19.42 1.18
CA ALA A 148 -27.38 20.14 2.36
C ALA A 148 -28.17 19.24 3.33
N GLU A 149 -28.99 18.33 2.80
CA GLU A 149 -29.74 17.34 3.60
C GLU A 149 -28.80 16.33 4.28
N LEU A 150 -27.81 15.82 3.56
CA LEU A 150 -26.79 14.92 4.12
C LEU A 150 -25.97 15.60 5.22
N GLN A 151 -25.57 16.85 5.01
CA GLN A 151 -24.84 17.63 6.00
C GLN A 151 -25.65 17.79 7.30
N ARG A 152 -26.93 18.16 7.18
CA ARG A 152 -27.81 18.34 8.33
C ARG A 152 -28.00 17.04 9.13
N ARG A 153 -28.15 15.90 8.45
CA ARG A 153 -28.28 14.60 9.13
C ARG A 153 -27.02 14.20 9.89
N LEU A 154 -25.84 14.50 9.35
CA LEU A 154 -24.56 14.29 10.05
C LEU A 154 -24.39 15.20 11.27
N GLU A 155 -25.00 16.39 11.26
CA GLU A 155 -25.00 17.32 12.39
C GLU A 155 -26.02 16.91 13.47
N ASP A 156 -27.18 16.35 13.08
CA ASP A 156 -28.25 15.89 13.98
C ASP A 156 -27.91 14.53 14.67
N GLU A 157 -27.05 13.69 14.08
CA GLU A 157 -26.61 12.38 14.65
C GLU A 157 -25.34 12.45 15.53
N LYS A 158 -24.87 13.66 15.88
CA LYS A 158 -23.71 13.83 16.77
C LYS A 158 -24.13 13.50 18.23
N PRO A 159 -23.54 12.50 18.90
CA PRO A 159 -23.81 12.23 20.32
C PRO A 159 -23.25 13.33 21.23
#